data_AF-A0A0F5FKY7-F1
#
_entry.id   AF-A0A0F5FKY7-F1
#
_cell.length_a   1.000
_cell.length_b   1.000
_cell.length_c   1.000
_cell.angle_alpha   90.00
_cell.angle_beta   90.00
_cell.angle_gamma   90.00
#
_symmetry.space_group_name_H-M   'P 1'
#
loop_
_entity.id
_entity.type
_entity.pdbx_description
1 polymer ?
#
loop_
_entity_poly.entity_id
_entity_poly.type
_entity_poly.pdbx_seq_one_letter_code
_entity_poly.pdbx_strand_id
1 'polypeptide(L)'
;MNLDLIQAKYPDEEAKIPVVLHIPTEPLVKGTEYLVAAVERLQKKGLQFKFELVRQLTQQQMYERISECDIYVDELRCGSHGVTAVETMAAGKPTITYIRPDLIDSYPPELPLVNANPDTIEKTLEELILDPQRRRSIGVASRKYVEKYHDADIVAAELLEMYNEIGRSQG
;
A
#
# COMPACT_ATOMS: atom_id res chain seq x y z
N MET A 1 -3.62 14.77 1.58
CA MET A 1 -3.72 14.23 0.20
C MET A 1 -5.07 14.65 -0.38
N ASN A 2 -5.19 15.03 -1.66
CA ASN A 2 -6.52 15.31 -2.22
C ASN A 2 -7.19 13.99 -2.64
N LEU A 3 -8.13 13.51 -1.81
CA LEU A 3 -8.83 12.24 -2.02
C LEU A 3 -9.77 12.26 -3.23
N ASP A 4 -10.17 13.44 -3.73
CA ASP A 4 -11.01 13.57 -4.92
C ASP A 4 -10.29 13.10 -6.20
N LEU A 5 -8.96 13.09 -6.18
CA LEU A 5 -8.13 12.63 -7.30
C LEU A 5 -7.94 11.10 -7.30
N ILE A 6 -8.27 10.41 -6.20
CA ILE A 6 -8.04 8.98 -6.04
C ILE A 6 -9.38 8.29 -5.80
N GLN A 7 -9.88 7.64 -6.86
CA GLN A 7 -11.11 6.89 -6.79
C GLN A 7 -10.94 5.61 -5.96
N ALA A 8 -11.70 5.48 -4.87
CA ALA A 8 -11.75 4.24 -4.13
C ALA A 8 -12.45 3.15 -4.94
N LYS A 9 -11.74 2.05 -5.22
CA LYS A 9 -12.29 0.84 -5.85
C LYS A 9 -11.85 -0.35 -5.02
N TYR A 10 -12.78 -0.99 -4.32
CA TYR A 10 -12.43 -2.15 -3.49
C TYR A 10 -12.27 -3.40 -4.36
N PRO A 11 -11.31 -4.31 -4.03
CA PRO A 11 -11.22 -5.61 -4.67
C PRO A 11 -12.57 -6.34 -4.66
N ASP A 12 -12.90 -6.98 -5.77
CA ASP A 12 -14.12 -7.76 -5.93
C ASP A 12 -13.97 -9.12 -5.25
N GLU A 13 -14.99 -9.53 -4.49
CA GLU A 13 -15.01 -10.80 -3.78
C GLU A 13 -15.21 -11.99 -4.73
N GLU A 14 -15.75 -11.73 -5.93
CA GLU A 14 -16.00 -12.75 -6.96
C GLU A 14 -14.85 -12.86 -7.98
N ALA A 15 -13.89 -11.93 -7.95
CA ALA A 15 -12.76 -11.94 -8.87
C ALA A 15 -11.81 -13.13 -8.61
N LYS A 16 -11.79 -14.05 -9.58
CA LYS A 16 -10.98 -15.28 -9.52
C LYS A 16 -9.50 -15.10 -9.86
N ILE A 17 -9.15 -14.00 -10.54
CA ILE A 17 -7.77 -13.74 -11.00
C ILE A 17 -7.41 -12.31 -10.60
N PRO A 18 -6.82 -12.11 -9.41
CA PRO A 18 -6.45 -10.77 -8.95
C PRO A 18 -5.30 -10.19 -9.76
N VAL A 19 -5.24 -8.86 -9.85
CA VAL A 19 -4.12 -8.08 -10.39
C VAL A 19 -3.20 -7.64 -9.26
N VAL A 20 -1.97 -8.15 -9.28
CA VAL A 20 -0.87 -7.74 -8.39
C VAL A 20 -0.06 -6.67 -9.11
N LEU A 21 0.01 -5.47 -8.52
CA LEU A 21 0.69 -4.31 -9.08
C LEU A 21 1.92 -3.94 -8.26
N HIS A 22 3.00 -3.60 -8.95
CA HIS A 22 4.21 -3.03 -8.37
C HIS A 22 4.72 -1.88 -9.24
N ILE A 23 4.92 -0.70 -8.64
CA ILE A 23 5.39 0.50 -9.34
C ILE A 23 6.70 1.01 -8.69
N PRO A 24 7.86 0.38 -8.96
CA PRO A 24 9.09 0.77 -8.31
C PRO A 24 9.74 2.00 -8.96
N THR A 25 9.94 3.04 -8.15
CA THR A 25 10.84 4.16 -8.50
C THR A 25 12.27 3.67 -8.61
N GLU A 26 12.77 3.04 -7.54
CA GLU A 26 14.10 2.43 -7.42
C GLU A 26 14.00 0.91 -7.14
N PRO A 27 14.09 0.05 -8.17
CA PRO A 27 13.83 -1.39 -8.03
C PRO A 27 14.71 -2.13 -7.02
N LEU A 28 16.00 -1.80 -6.97
CA LEU A 28 16.95 -2.44 -6.05
C LEU A 28 16.61 -2.11 -4.59
N VAL A 29 16.25 -0.86 -4.33
CA VAL A 29 15.89 -0.37 -3.00
C VAL A 29 14.55 -0.97 -2.56
N LYS A 30 13.57 -1.03 -3.46
CA LYS A 30 12.25 -1.60 -3.15
C LYS A 30 12.23 -3.13 -3.04
N GLY A 31 13.31 -3.81 -3.43
CA GLY A 31 13.40 -5.28 -3.36
C GLY A 31 12.62 -5.98 -4.47
N THR A 32 12.51 -5.36 -5.64
CA THR A 32 11.75 -5.87 -6.79
C THR A 32 12.16 -7.29 -7.20
N GLU A 33 13.45 -7.65 -7.08
CA GLU A 33 13.94 -8.99 -7.41
C GLU A 33 13.27 -10.10 -6.57
N TYR A 34 13.02 -9.83 -5.28
CA TYR A 34 12.39 -10.78 -4.37
C TYR A 34 10.92 -10.96 -4.69
N LEU A 35 10.23 -9.87 -5.03
CA LEU A 35 8.84 -9.92 -5.48
C LEU A 35 8.71 -10.71 -6.79
N VAL A 36 9.55 -10.42 -7.79
CA VAL A 36 9.52 -11.13 -9.09
C VAL A 36 9.78 -12.63 -8.88
N ALA A 37 10.80 -12.97 -8.08
CA ALA A 37 11.09 -14.38 -7.78
C ALA A 37 9.94 -15.07 -7.04
N ALA A 38 9.25 -14.38 -6.11
CA ALA A 38 8.06 -14.90 -5.45
C ALA A 38 6.91 -15.12 -6.44
N VAL A 39 6.62 -14.15 -7.30
CA VAL A 39 5.60 -14.24 -8.36
C VAL A 39 5.83 -15.46 -9.25
N GLU A 40 7.07 -15.67 -9.72
CA GLU A 40 7.41 -16.83 -10.54
C GLU A 40 7.16 -18.16 -9.81
N ARG A 41 7.52 -18.25 -8.53
CA ARG A 41 7.30 -19.47 -7.74
C ARG A 41 5.81 -19.74 -7.52
N LEU A 42 5.01 -18.71 -7.24
CA LEU A 42 3.56 -18.84 -7.08
C LEU A 42 2.87 -19.24 -8.39
N GLN A 43 3.28 -18.68 -9.53
CA GLN A 43 2.77 -19.09 -10.84
C GLN A 43 3.16 -20.53 -11.16
N LYS A 44 4.39 -20.97 -10.84
CA LYS A 44 4.83 -22.37 -10.99
C LYS A 44 4.05 -23.34 -10.08
N LYS A 45 3.60 -22.89 -8.90
CA LYS A 45 2.68 -23.65 -8.03
C LYS A 45 1.25 -23.75 -8.60
N GLY A 46 0.93 -23.01 -9.67
CA GLY A 46 -0.37 -23.03 -10.34
C GLY A 46 -1.36 -21.98 -9.86
N LEU A 47 -0.92 -20.99 -9.07
CA LEU A 47 -1.80 -19.89 -8.65
C LEU A 47 -2.11 -18.99 -9.85
N GLN A 48 -3.39 -18.61 -9.96
CA GLN A 48 -3.88 -17.76 -11.06
C GLN A 48 -4.00 -16.32 -10.60
N PHE A 49 -3.14 -15.45 -11.11
CA PHE A 49 -3.17 -14.01 -10.90
C PHE A 49 -2.39 -13.31 -12.03
N LYS A 50 -2.66 -12.02 -12.24
CA LYS A 50 -1.87 -11.18 -13.14
C LYS A 50 -0.83 -10.42 -12.33
N PHE A 51 0.39 -10.31 -12.85
CA PHE A 51 1.43 -9.47 -12.27
C PHE A 51 1.79 -8.34 -13.22
N GLU A 52 1.68 -7.11 -12.73
CA GLU A 52 2.02 -5.90 -13.47
C GLU A 52 3.16 -5.18 -12.75
N LEU A 53 4.31 -5.10 -13.43
CA LEU A 53 5.43 -4.27 -13.03
C LEU A 53 5.51 -3.09 -13.98
N VAL A 54 5.18 -1.91 -13.47
CA VAL A 54 5.05 -0.68 -14.27
C VAL A 54 6.02 0.37 -13.74
N ARG A 55 6.58 1.21 -14.62
CA ARG A 55 7.50 2.29 -14.24
C ARG A 55 7.21 3.55 -15.02
N GLN A 56 7.77 4.67 -14.56
CA GLN A 56 7.74 5.97 -15.25
C GLN A 56 6.32 6.46 -15.55
N LEU A 57 5.44 6.36 -14.56
CA LEU A 57 4.07 6.87 -14.66
C LEU A 57 4.02 8.34 -14.25
N THR A 58 3.15 9.11 -14.89
CA THR A 58 2.69 10.38 -14.32
C THR A 58 1.85 10.10 -13.07
N GLN A 59 1.64 11.11 -12.23
CA GLN A 59 0.81 10.95 -11.02
C GLN A 59 -0.63 10.50 -11.37
N GLN A 60 -1.24 11.09 -12.41
CA GLN A 60 -2.58 10.71 -12.83
C GLN A 60 -2.64 9.24 -13.28
N GLN A 61 -1.67 8.80 -14.08
CA GLN A 61 -1.57 7.39 -14.48
C GLN A 61 -1.36 6.47 -13.27
N MET A 62 -0.56 6.91 -12.29
CA MET A 62 -0.35 6.16 -11.06
C MET A 62 -1.66 5.96 -10.30
N TYR A 63 -2.47 7.02 -10.12
CA TYR A 63 -3.79 6.93 -9.47
C TYR A 63 -4.76 5.98 -10.20
N GLU A 64 -4.77 6.02 -11.53
CA GLU A 64 -5.54 5.08 -12.33
C GLU A 64 -5.07 3.64 -12.09
N ARG A 65 -3.76 3.39 -12.15
CA ARG A 65 -3.20 2.04 -11.98
C ARG A 65 -3.47 1.46 -10.60
N ILE A 66 -3.22 2.22 -9.53
CA ILE A 66 -3.49 1.74 -8.17
C ILE A 66 -4.99 1.48 -7.97
N SER A 67 -5.88 2.26 -8.59
CA SER A 67 -7.33 2.05 -8.49
C SER A 67 -7.81 0.80 -9.22
N GLU A 68 -7.11 0.33 -10.25
CA GLU A 68 -7.47 -0.89 -10.99
C GLU A 68 -6.82 -2.18 -10.47
N CYS A 69 -5.83 -2.09 -9.57
CA CYS A 69 -5.20 -3.30 -9.02
C CYS A 69 -6.04 -3.96 -7.92
N ASP A 70 -5.76 -5.22 -7.58
CA ASP A 70 -6.38 -5.93 -6.46
C ASP A 70 -5.44 -6.05 -5.26
N ILE A 71 -4.14 -6.05 -5.51
CA ILE A 71 -3.07 -6.10 -4.51
C ILE A 71 -1.96 -5.18 -4.98
N TYR A 72 -1.50 -4.27 -4.12
CA TYR A 72 -0.30 -3.48 -4.37
C TYR A 72 0.85 -3.96 -3.50
N VAL A 73 2.04 -4.07 -4.09
CA VAL A 73 3.28 -4.34 -3.34
C VAL A 73 4.19 -3.13 -3.48
N ASP A 74 4.51 -2.50 -2.36
CA ASP A 74 5.32 -1.28 -2.31
C ASP A 74 6.82 -1.60 -2.11
N GLU A 75 7.38 -1.32 -0.92
CA GLU A 75 8.79 -1.50 -0.60
C GLU A 75 9.01 -2.61 0.41
N LEU A 76 9.94 -3.53 0.11
CA LEU A 76 10.17 -4.70 0.97
C LEU A 76 11.38 -4.54 1.90
N ARG A 77 12.19 -3.49 1.76
CA ARG A 77 13.51 -3.41 2.43
C ARG A 77 13.70 -2.26 3.41
N CYS A 78 13.08 -1.09 3.19
CA CYS A 78 13.42 0.10 3.99
C CYS A 78 12.87 0.07 5.42
N GLY A 79 11.72 -0.58 5.64
CA GLY A 79 11.17 -0.74 6.98
C GLY A 79 10.21 0.36 7.44
N SER A 80 9.74 1.18 6.51
CA SER A 80 8.70 2.20 6.69
C SER A 80 7.84 2.25 5.44
N HIS A 81 6.67 2.89 5.50
CA HIS A 81 5.84 3.10 4.31
C HIS A 81 6.03 4.50 3.70
N GLY A 82 6.10 4.58 2.37
CA GLY A 82 6.12 5.83 1.61
C GLY A 82 4.72 6.39 1.30
N VAL A 83 4.71 7.52 0.57
CA VAL A 83 3.48 8.20 0.12
C VAL A 83 2.61 7.30 -0.75
N THR A 84 3.22 6.54 -1.65
CA THR A 84 2.52 5.63 -2.56
C THR A 84 1.75 4.52 -1.84
N ALA A 85 2.23 4.03 -0.70
CA ALA A 85 1.46 3.11 0.12
C ALA A 85 0.17 3.76 0.63
N VAL A 86 0.25 5.01 1.09
CA VAL A 86 -0.92 5.78 1.56
C VAL A 86 -1.87 6.11 0.40
N GLU A 87 -1.35 6.49 -0.78
CA GLU A 87 -2.16 6.73 -1.99
C GLU A 87 -2.92 5.47 -2.41
N THR A 88 -2.27 4.31 -2.33
CA THR A 88 -2.89 3.02 -2.68
C THR A 88 -3.91 2.58 -1.63
N MET A 89 -3.64 2.86 -0.36
CA MET A 89 -4.65 2.72 0.69
C MET A 89 -5.86 3.64 0.44
N ALA A 90 -5.62 4.87 -0.02
CA ALA A 90 -6.67 5.82 -0.39
C ALA A 90 -7.51 5.30 -1.57
N ALA A 91 -6.92 4.55 -2.50
CA ALA A 91 -7.65 3.86 -3.56
C ALA A 91 -8.45 2.63 -3.07
N GLY A 92 -8.41 2.33 -1.76
CA GLY A 92 -9.15 1.22 -1.16
C GLY A 92 -8.53 -0.14 -1.44
N LYS A 93 -7.20 -0.21 -1.56
CA LYS A 93 -6.48 -1.44 -1.92
C LYS A 93 -5.68 -2.02 -0.76
N PRO A 94 -5.58 -3.36 -0.66
CA PRO A 94 -4.61 -3.98 0.22
C PRO A 94 -3.21 -3.67 -0.28
N THR A 95 -2.37 -3.17 0.63
CA THR A 95 -1.01 -2.74 0.31
C THR A 95 -0.03 -3.52 1.16
N ILE A 96 0.85 -4.26 0.49
CA ILE A 96 1.97 -4.98 1.10
C ILE A 96 3.18 -4.06 1.14
N THR A 97 3.79 -3.89 2.32
CA THR A 97 5.02 -3.14 2.50
C THR A 97 5.75 -3.59 3.76
N TYR A 98 7.06 -3.32 3.87
CA TYR A 98 7.81 -3.68 5.06
C TYR A 98 7.76 -2.57 6.10
N ILE A 99 7.20 -2.88 7.27
CA ILE A 99 7.34 -2.07 8.49
C ILE A 99 8.25 -2.81 9.46
N ARG A 100 9.32 -2.14 9.91
CA ARG A 100 10.24 -2.71 10.89
C ARG A 100 9.50 -2.96 12.22
N PRO A 101 9.78 -4.08 12.91
CA PRO A 101 9.09 -4.42 14.15
C PRO A 101 9.09 -3.32 15.22
N ASP A 102 10.20 -2.60 15.38
CA ASP A 102 10.33 -1.51 16.34
C ASP A 102 9.57 -0.23 15.98
N LEU A 103 9.05 -0.13 14.75
CA LEU A 103 8.23 1.00 14.30
C LEU A 103 6.74 0.68 14.29
N ILE A 104 6.33 -0.59 14.42
CA ILE A 104 4.91 -0.99 14.34
C ILE A 104 4.07 -0.20 15.37
N ASP A 105 4.54 -0.13 16.61
CA ASP A 105 3.83 0.55 17.71
C ASP A 105 3.86 2.08 17.62
N SER A 106 4.63 2.65 16.66
CA SER A 106 4.65 4.09 16.40
C SER A 106 3.52 4.55 15.47
N TYR A 107 2.84 3.62 14.79
CA TYR A 107 1.69 3.89 13.95
C TYR A 107 0.38 3.66 14.71
N PRO A 108 -0.73 4.30 14.31
CA PRO A 108 -2.03 3.95 14.85
C PRO A 108 -2.31 2.45 14.68
N PRO A 109 -2.87 1.77 15.71
CA PRO A 109 -3.01 0.31 15.73
C PRO A 109 -3.95 -0.24 14.65
N GLU A 110 -4.68 0.66 13.98
CA GLU A 110 -5.62 0.38 12.91
C GLU A 110 -4.96 0.34 11.53
N LEU A 111 -3.64 0.58 11.44
CA LEU A 111 -2.88 0.61 10.20
C LEU A 111 -3.06 -0.71 9.43
N PRO A 112 -3.76 -0.71 8.29
CA PRO A 112 -4.16 -1.94 7.61
C PRO A 112 -3.12 -2.43 6.59
N LEU A 113 -1.89 -1.92 6.67
CA LEU A 113 -0.79 -2.38 5.82
C LEU A 113 -0.49 -3.85 6.10
N VAL A 114 -0.27 -4.60 5.04
CA VAL A 114 0.09 -6.02 5.12
C VAL A 114 1.61 -6.11 5.20
N ASN A 115 2.14 -6.38 6.39
CA ASN A 115 3.58 -6.35 6.60
C ASN A 115 4.27 -7.55 5.91
N ALA A 116 5.24 -7.27 5.03
CA ALA A 116 6.10 -8.31 4.44
C ALA A 116 7.48 -7.79 4.07
N ASN A 117 8.45 -8.69 4.01
CA ASN A 117 9.84 -8.43 3.64
C ASN A 117 10.31 -9.49 2.61
N PRO A 118 11.58 -9.50 2.16
CA PRO A 118 12.08 -10.47 1.18
C PRO A 118 11.86 -11.93 1.55
N ASP A 119 11.88 -12.25 2.85
CA ASP A 119 11.74 -13.62 3.35
C ASP A 119 10.28 -14.06 3.43
N THR A 120 9.34 -13.12 3.59
CA THR A 120 7.91 -13.41 3.82
C THR A 120 7.00 -13.07 2.65
N ILE A 121 7.46 -12.31 1.65
CA ILE A 121 6.64 -11.79 0.54
C ILE A 121 5.89 -12.89 -0.22
N GLU A 122 6.52 -14.04 -0.45
CA GLU A 122 5.86 -15.15 -1.15
C GLU A 122 4.62 -15.64 -0.40
N LYS A 123 4.77 -15.92 0.90
CA LYS A 123 3.67 -16.40 1.73
C LYS A 123 2.57 -15.34 1.86
N THR A 124 2.95 -14.10 2.14
CA THR A 124 2.00 -13.00 2.27
C THR A 124 1.20 -12.78 0.98
N LEU A 125 1.87 -12.83 -0.17
CA LEU A 125 1.22 -12.66 -1.47
C LEU A 125 0.31 -13.85 -1.80
N GLU A 126 0.73 -15.09 -1.50
CA GLU A 126 -0.08 -16.30 -1.64
C GLU A 126 -1.39 -16.20 -0.85
N GLU A 127 -1.32 -15.81 0.43
CA GLU A 127 -2.50 -15.65 1.27
C GLU A 127 -3.48 -14.61 0.71
N LEU A 128 -2.98 -13.49 0.18
CA LEU A 128 -3.84 -12.47 -0.42
C LEU A 128 -4.40 -12.92 -1.78
N ILE A 129 -3.67 -13.69 -2.59
CA ILE A 129 -4.18 -14.20 -3.88
C ILE A 129 -5.33 -15.18 -3.65
N LEU A 130 -5.25 -16.01 -2.61
CA LEU A 130 -6.21 -17.07 -2.35
C LEU A 130 -7.48 -16.60 -1.62
N ASP A 131 -7.49 -15.39 -1.06
CA ASP A 131 -8.58 -14.91 -0.20
C ASP A 131 -9.16 -13.55 -0.69
N PRO A 132 -10.16 -13.57 -1.59
CA PRO A 132 -10.83 -12.36 -2.08
C PRO A 132 -11.50 -11.53 -0.98
N GLN A 133 -12.12 -12.20 0.01
CA GLN A 133 -12.79 -11.54 1.13
C GLN A 133 -11.77 -10.77 1.98
N ARG A 134 -10.61 -11.37 2.25
CA ARG A 134 -9.51 -10.70 2.94
C ARG A 134 -9.01 -9.51 2.15
N ARG A 135 -8.79 -9.62 0.83
CA ARG A 135 -8.38 -8.47 -0.01
C ARG A 135 -9.36 -7.30 0.13
N ARG A 136 -10.65 -7.57 0.01
CA ARG A 136 -11.69 -6.54 0.13
C ARG A 136 -11.74 -5.93 1.52
N SER A 137 -11.72 -6.76 2.56
CA SER A 137 -11.79 -6.28 3.96
C SER A 137 -10.63 -5.34 4.30
N ILE A 138 -9.41 -5.69 3.88
CA ILE A 138 -8.22 -4.84 4.04
C ILE A 138 -8.39 -3.57 3.21
N GLY A 139 -8.83 -3.66 1.96
CA GLY A 139 -9.07 -2.48 1.12
C GLY A 139 -10.06 -1.47 1.71
N VAL A 140 -11.15 -1.95 2.32
CA VAL A 140 -12.12 -1.11 3.04
C VAL A 140 -11.48 -0.49 4.27
N ALA A 141 -10.70 -1.25 5.05
CA ALA A 141 -9.97 -0.72 6.19
C ALA A 141 -8.93 0.34 5.77
N SER A 142 -8.22 0.11 4.67
CA SER A 142 -7.26 1.04 4.07
C SER A 142 -7.87 2.40 3.78
N ARG A 143 -9.01 2.43 3.07
CA ARG A 143 -9.69 3.70 2.77
C ARG A 143 -10.09 4.43 4.04
N LYS A 144 -10.72 3.72 4.99
CA LYS A 144 -11.16 4.29 6.28
C LYS A 144 -9.99 4.85 7.09
N TYR A 145 -8.86 4.16 7.12
CA TYR A 145 -7.66 4.62 7.81
C TYR A 145 -7.15 5.93 7.19
N VAL A 146 -7.08 6.02 5.87
CA VAL A 146 -6.64 7.24 5.17
C VAL A 146 -7.59 8.40 5.43
N GLU A 147 -8.90 8.20 5.33
CA GLU A 147 -9.91 9.22 5.64
C GLU A 147 -9.81 9.71 7.10
N LYS A 148 -9.38 8.84 8.03
CA LYS A 148 -9.24 9.18 9.45
C LYS A 148 -7.93 9.90 9.79
N TYR A 149 -6.82 9.59 9.11
CA TYR A 149 -5.48 10.02 9.54
C TYR A 149 -4.68 10.82 8.50
N HIS A 150 -5.08 10.80 7.22
CA HIS A 150 -4.27 11.34 6.12
C HIS A 150 -5.05 12.23 5.14
N ASP A 151 -6.27 12.61 5.51
CA ASP A 151 -6.97 13.70 4.82
C ASP A 151 -6.12 14.99 4.90
N ALA A 152 -6.08 15.75 3.81
CA ALA A 152 -5.28 16.97 3.72
C ALA A 152 -5.59 17.97 4.83
N ASP A 153 -6.83 18.00 5.29
CA ASP A 153 -7.28 18.88 6.38
C ASP A 153 -6.64 18.51 7.73
N ILE A 154 -6.34 17.23 7.97
CA ILE A 154 -5.76 16.74 9.22
C ILE A 154 -4.26 17.03 9.27
N VAL A 155 -3.53 16.70 8.20
CA VAL A 155 -2.08 16.96 8.12
C VAL A 155 -1.78 18.46 8.11
N ALA A 156 -2.64 19.27 7.46
CA ALA A 156 -2.52 20.72 7.51
C ALA A 156 -2.82 21.29 8.91
N ALA A 157 -3.81 20.76 9.63
CA ALA A 157 -4.13 21.17 10.99
C ALA A 157 -3.02 20.81 11.99
N GLU A 158 -2.47 19.59 11.92
CA GLU A 158 -1.36 19.14 12.78
C GLU A 158 -0.08 19.96 12.55
N LEU A 159 0.25 20.24 11.28
CA LEU A 159 1.38 21.13 10.96
C LEU A 159 1.13 22.55 11.51
N LEU A 160 -0.07 23.11 11.33
CA LEU A 160 -0.40 24.43 11.88
C LEU A 160 -0.34 24.46 13.41
N GLU A 161 -0.75 23.40 14.10
CA GLU A 161 -0.67 23.28 15.54
C GLU A 161 0.78 23.22 16.03
N MET A 162 1.63 22.39 15.40
CA MET A 162 3.07 22.35 15.69
C MET A 162 3.76 23.70 15.44
N TYR A 163 3.44 24.39 14.34
CA TYR A 163 3.97 25.73 14.06
C TYR A 163 3.52 26.76 15.11
N ASN A 164 2.28 26.68 15.59
CA ASN A 164 1.75 27.56 16.63
C ASN A 164 2.34 27.28 18.02
N GLU A 165 2.64 26.03 18.36
CA GLU A 165 3.32 25.66 19.61
C GLU A 165 4.76 26.15 19.64
N ILE A 166 5.50 25.98 18.55
CA ILE A 166 6.86 26.54 18.41
C ILE A 166 6.80 28.06 18.49
N GLY A 167 5.83 28.70 17.84
CA GLY A 167 5.61 30.15 17.87
C GLY A 167 5.25 30.69 19.26
N ARG A 168 4.56 29.92 20.11
CA ARG A 168 4.23 30.29 21.49
C ARG A 168 5.35 30.04 22.50
N SER A 169 6.23 29.08 22.23
CA SER A 169 7.39 28.78 23.08
C SER A 169 8.56 29.77 22.97
N GLN A 170 8.44 30.77 22.08
CA GLN A 170 9.38 31.89 21.95
C GLN A 170 8.77 33.25 22.34
N GLY A 171 7.66 33.26 23.09
CA GLY A 171 7.02 34.46 23.63
C GLY A 171 7.26 34.66 25.11
#